data_AF-A0A9E2TRN0-F1
#
_entry.id   AF-A0A9E2TRN0-F1
#
_cell.length_a   1.000
_cell.length_b   1.000
_cell.length_c   1.000
_cell.angle_alpha   90.00
_cell.angle_beta   90.00
_cell.angle_gamma   90.00
#
_symmetry.space_group_name_H-M   'P 1'
#
loop_
_entity.id
_entity.type
_entity.pdbx_description
1 polymer ?
#
loop_
_entity_poly.entity_id
_entity_poly.type
_entity_poly.pdbx_seq_one_letter_code
_entity_poly.pdbx_strand_id
1 'polypeptide(L)'
;MGLHWVCHRRNENSWGEKSFWAPEVIVYNDRFYMIYSSQGQTIFGKGLRLCIAVSDHPEGPFTDLYTPLFDFGYGTIDGHIFIEDDSPYLYFEMVGAVGNFTKQDGFLWGAIFGVELSRDLSKPIHEPKLCISPSQPWEGIESFWARSNEGMTVFKNDSLYYMTYSGNHYRDPNYGVGYATSKRPVGGLWTKYEGNPILKNNLSIGVSGPGHNSIVTSPDGSELFIVYHSHADAVNPSGKRILNIDRLTINPDGILNVEGPTRLPQPMPR
;
A
#
# COMPACT_ATOMS: atom_id res chain seq x y z
N MET A 1 6.20 -6.20 -32.73
CA MET A 1 5.26 -5.42 -31.89
C MET A 1 5.07 -6.21 -30.62
N GLY A 2 5.61 -5.73 -29.50
CA GLY A 2 5.39 -6.39 -28.21
C GLY A 2 3.92 -6.26 -27.83
N LEU A 3 3.26 -7.37 -27.51
CA LEU A 3 1.94 -7.35 -26.89
C LEU A 3 2.08 -6.67 -25.53
N HIS A 4 1.69 -5.40 -25.45
CA HIS A 4 1.42 -4.77 -24.17
C HIS A 4 0.13 -5.40 -23.63
N TRP A 5 0.28 -6.42 -22.80
CA TRP A 5 -0.85 -7.00 -22.06
C TRP A 5 -1.37 -5.93 -21.10
N VAL A 6 -2.68 -5.65 -21.20
CA VAL A 6 -3.37 -4.67 -20.37
C VAL A 6 -4.42 -5.45 -19.59
N CYS A 7 -4.19 -5.63 -18.30
CA CYS A 7 -5.09 -6.38 -17.42
C CYS A 7 -6.40 -5.61 -17.14
N HIS A 8 -6.39 -4.27 -17.16
CA HIS A 8 -7.58 -3.43 -16.98
C HIS A 8 -7.56 -2.25 -17.95
N ARG A 9 -8.70 -1.92 -18.55
CA ARG A 9 -8.83 -0.80 -19.48
C ARG A 9 -10.07 0.02 -19.18
N ARG A 10 -9.87 1.31 -18.87
CA ARG A 10 -10.94 2.31 -18.77
C ARG A 10 -11.77 2.34 -20.06
N ASN A 11 -13.08 2.36 -19.93
CA ASN A 11 -14.02 2.60 -21.04
C ASN A 11 -14.96 3.79 -20.72
N GLU A 12 -15.93 4.05 -21.59
CA GLU A 12 -16.88 5.17 -21.45
C GLU A 12 -17.79 5.07 -20.22
N ASN A 13 -17.99 3.86 -19.68
CA ASN A 13 -18.80 3.60 -18.49
C ASN A 13 -17.96 3.54 -17.20
N SER A 14 -16.63 3.62 -17.29
CA SER A 14 -15.78 3.62 -16.11
C SER A 14 -15.96 4.91 -15.32
N TRP A 15 -16.15 4.78 -14.01
CA TRP A 15 -16.22 5.94 -13.11
C TRP A 15 -14.88 6.70 -13.02
N GLY A 16 -13.77 5.97 -13.05
CA GLY A 16 -12.43 6.52 -12.96
C GLY A 16 -11.99 7.21 -14.25
N GLU A 17 -11.53 8.46 -14.16
CA GLU A 17 -11.09 9.27 -15.31
C GLU A 17 -9.56 9.26 -15.47
N LYS A 18 -8.80 9.29 -14.38
CA LYS A 18 -7.33 9.32 -14.37
C LYS A 18 -6.78 8.88 -13.02
N SER A 19 -5.46 8.90 -12.86
CA SER A 19 -4.78 8.54 -11.60
C SER A 19 -5.05 7.11 -11.15
N PHE A 20 -5.02 6.16 -12.10
CA PHE A 20 -5.09 4.73 -11.84
C PHE A 20 -3.81 4.28 -11.12
N TRP A 21 -3.88 4.12 -9.81
CA TRP A 21 -2.72 3.91 -8.94
C TRP A 21 -2.86 2.63 -8.11
N ALA A 22 -1.69 2.05 -7.81
CA ALA A 22 -1.49 0.99 -6.81
C ALA A 22 -2.51 -0.17 -6.90
N PRO A 23 -2.57 -0.91 -8.03
CA PRO A 23 -3.42 -2.09 -8.10
C PRO A 23 -2.84 -3.23 -7.26
N GLU A 24 -3.68 -3.86 -6.45
CA GLU A 24 -3.40 -5.14 -5.76
C GLU A 24 -4.43 -6.18 -6.20
N VAL A 25 -4.01 -7.42 -6.42
CA VAL A 25 -4.88 -8.52 -6.83
C VAL A 25 -4.89 -9.61 -5.77
N ILE A 26 -6.08 -9.95 -5.29
CA ILE A 26 -6.30 -11.08 -4.38
C ILE A 26 -7.10 -12.19 -5.08
N VAL A 27 -6.93 -13.42 -4.61
CA VAL A 27 -7.85 -14.53 -4.91
C VAL A 27 -8.87 -14.63 -3.79
N TYR A 28 -10.15 -14.60 -4.12
CA TYR A 28 -11.25 -14.74 -3.17
C TYR A 28 -12.46 -15.35 -3.88
N ASN A 29 -13.19 -16.27 -3.24
CA ASN A 29 -14.34 -16.96 -3.86
C ASN A 29 -14.09 -17.46 -5.30
N ASP A 30 -12.96 -18.14 -5.53
CA ASP A 30 -12.53 -18.69 -6.83
C ASP A 30 -12.36 -17.68 -7.98
N ARG A 31 -12.23 -16.39 -7.66
CA ARG A 31 -12.04 -15.32 -8.65
C ARG A 31 -10.92 -14.37 -8.22
N PHE A 32 -10.47 -13.54 -9.16
CA PHE A 32 -9.45 -12.53 -8.95
C PHE A 32 -10.09 -11.17 -8.77
N TYR A 33 -9.82 -10.51 -7.65
CA TYR A 33 -10.31 -9.17 -7.34
C TYR A 33 -9.12 -8.20 -7.33
N MET A 34 -9.19 -7.18 -8.18
CA MET A 34 -8.22 -6.10 -8.23
C MET A 34 -8.78 -4.88 -7.50
N ILE A 35 -8.15 -4.50 -6.39
CA ILE A 35 -8.39 -3.22 -5.74
C ILE A 35 -7.39 -2.20 -6.30
N TYR A 36 -7.85 -0.99 -6.61
CA TYR A 36 -7.01 0.09 -7.13
C TYR A 36 -7.61 1.45 -6.77
N SER A 37 -6.82 2.51 -6.94
CA SER A 37 -7.27 3.89 -6.73
C SER A 37 -7.47 4.59 -8.07
N SER A 38 -8.50 5.43 -8.19
CA SER A 38 -8.68 6.30 -9.36
C SER A 38 -9.36 7.60 -8.98
N GLN A 39 -9.11 8.66 -9.75
CA GLN A 39 -9.84 9.92 -9.63
C GLN A 39 -11.08 9.89 -10.52
N GLY A 40 -12.24 10.22 -9.96
CA GLY A 40 -13.51 10.33 -10.67
C GLY A 40 -14.38 11.47 -10.13
N GLN A 41 -15.61 11.56 -10.62
CA GLN A 41 -16.60 12.56 -10.16
C GLN A 41 -17.20 12.13 -8.80
N THR A 42 -17.12 13.02 -7.82
CA THR A 42 -17.77 12.89 -6.50
C THR A 42 -18.77 14.04 -6.29
N ILE A 43 -19.55 14.00 -5.22
CA ILE A 43 -20.44 15.11 -4.84
C ILE A 43 -19.68 16.39 -4.43
N PHE A 44 -18.38 16.27 -4.13
CA PHE A 44 -17.49 17.37 -3.75
C PHE A 44 -16.55 17.80 -4.89
N GLY A 45 -16.79 17.34 -6.12
CA GLY A 45 -15.92 17.58 -7.28
C GLY A 45 -15.06 16.36 -7.63
N LYS A 46 -13.93 16.57 -8.33
CA LYS A 46 -13.03 15.46 -8.69
C LYS A 46 -12.25 14.99 -7.46
N GLY A 47 -12.24 13.68 -7.20
CA GLY A 47 -11.57 13.10 -6.02
C GLY A 47 -11.12 11.67 -6.24
N LEU A 48 -10.07 11.25 -5.50
CA LEU A 48 -9.54 9.88 -5.51
C LEU A 48 -10.42 8.97 -4.66
N ARG A 49 -10.80 7.81 -5.20
CA ARG A 49 -11.49 6.75 -4.45
C ARG A 49 -10.91 5.39 -4.80
N LEU A 50 -11.02 4.46 -3.86
CA LEU A 50 -10.83 3.05 -4.10
C LEU A 50 -11.91 2.50 -5.02
N CYS A 51 -11.51 1.53 -5.83
CA CYS A 51 -12.31 0.84 -6.82
C CYS A 51 -11.96 -0.65 -6.75
N ILE A 52 -12.94 -1.52 -6.97
CA ILE A 52 -12.72 -2.96 -7.14
C ILE A 52 -13.15 -3.36 -8.55
N ALA A 53 -12.28 -4.12 -9.22
CA ALA A 53 -12.57 -4.83 -10.46
C ALA A 53 -12.40 -6.34 -10.26
N VAL A 54 -13.01 -7.16 -11.12
CA VAL A 54 -13.01 -8.63 -11.00
C VAL A 54 -12.65 -9.30 -12.32
N SER A 55 -11.99 -10.45 -12.24
CA SER A 55 -11.72 -11.34 -13.37
C SER A 55 -11.77 -12.80 -12.96
N ASP A 56 -11.99 -13.68 -13.93
CA ASP A 56 -11.88 -15.13 -13.76
C ASP A 56 -10.43 -15.61 -14.01
N HIS A 57 -9.53 -14.72 -14.45
CA HIS A 57 -8.13 -15.00 -14.75
C HIS A 57 -7.19 -13.99 -14.07
N PRO A 58 -6.00 -14.41 -13.56
CA PRO A 58 -5.06 -13.49 -12.89
C PRO A 58 -4.50 -12.41 -13.84
N GLU A 59 -4.39 -12.71 -15.13
CA GLU A 59 -3.94 -11.79 -16.17
C GLU A 59 -5.04 -10.81 -16.65
N GLY A 60 -6.28 -11.02 -16.22
CA GLY A 60 -7.44 -10.27 -16.68
C GLY A 60 -8.09 -10.87 -17.95
N PRO A 61 -8.94 -10.09 -18.65
CA PRO A 61 -9.27 -8.70 -18.35
C PRO A 61 -10.09 -8.58 -17.05
N PHE A 62 -9.73 -7.58 -16.25
CA PHE A 62 -10.49 -7.15 -15.08
C PHE A 62 -11.59 -6.18 -15.52
N THR A 63 -12.79 -6.39 -15.02
CA THR A 63 -13.96 -5.55 -15.27
C THR A 63 -14.36 -4.83 -13.99
N ASP A 64 -14.66 -3.53 -14.08
CA ASP A 64 -15.14 -2.71 -12.96
C ASP A 64 -16.33 -3.40 -12.26
N LEU A 65 -16.24 -3.57 -10.94
CA LEU A 65 -17.29 -4.19 -10.12
C LEU A 65 -17.91 -3.18 -9.15
N TYR A 66 -17.08 -2.54 -8.32
CA TYR A 66 -17.51 -1.50 -7.37
C TYR A 66 -16.63 -0.26 -7.56
N THR A 67 -17.11 0.72 -8.35
CA THR A 67 -16.33 1.91 -8.73
C THR A 67 -17.19 3.18 -8.61
N PRO A 68 -16.97 4.05 -7.60
CA PRO A 68 -16.08 3.85 -6.47
C PRO A 68 -16.63 2.75 -5.53
N LEU A 69 -15.76 2.14 -4.74
CA LEU A 69 -16.14 1.15 -3.74
C LEU A 69 -17.02 1.77 -2.63
N PHE A 70 -16.66 2.98 -2.19
CA PHE A 70 -17.45 3.80 -1.27
C PHE A 70 -17.03 5.27 -1.41
N ASP A 71 -17.81 6.19 -0.83
CA ASP A 71 -17.48 7.60 -0.76
C ASP A 71 -17.75 8.17 0.64
N PHE A 72 -16.69 8.34 1.44
CA PHE A 72 -16.74 8.97 2.76
C PHE A 72 -16.48 10.48 2.73
N GLY A 73 -16.43 11.09 1.54
CA GLY A 73 -16.19 12.53 1.36
C GLY A 73 -14.73 12.96 1.38
N TYR A 74 -13.78 12.05 1.62
CA TYR A 74 -12.33 12.31 1.56
C TYR A 74 -11.63 11.38 0.56
N GLY A 75 -10.40 11.74 0.17
CA GLY A 75 -9.60 10.94 -0.75
C GLY A 75 -9.21 9.60 -0.13
N THR A 76 -9.34 8.51 -0.88
CA THR A 76 -8.85 7.19 -0.47
C THR A 76 -7.97 6.59 -1.56
N ILE A 77 -6.79 6.11 -1.16
CA ILE A 77 -5.84 5.42 -2.02
C ILE A 77 -5.25 4.18 -1.33
N ASP A 78 -4.42 3.43 -2.07
CA ASP A 78 -3.59 2.34 -1.55
C ASP A 78 -4.40 1.29 -0.78
N GLY A 79 -5.41 0.73 -1.43
CA GLY A 79 -6.26 -0.29 -0.82
C GLY A 79 -5.58 -1.65 -0.76
N HIS A 80 -5.61 -2.28 0.41
CA HIS A 80 -5.10 -3.62 0.68
C HIS A 80 -6.19 -4.48 1.33
N ILE A 81 -6.49 -5.65 0.77
CA ILE A 81 -7.51 -6.55 1.31
C ILE A 81 -6.84 -7.79 1.90
N PHE A 82 -7.03 -7.98 3.21
CA PHE A 82 -6.61 -9.15 3.96
C PHE A 82 -7.82 -10.04 4.26
N ILE A 83 -7.73 -11.34 3.96
CA ILE A 83 -8.80 -12.31 4.21
C ILE A 83 -8.41 -13.21 5.39
N GLU A 84 -9.29 -13.32 6.37
CA GLU A 84 -9.17 -14.27 7.48
C GLU A 84 -10.53 -14.90 7.78
N ASP A 85 -10.59 -16.24 7.86
CA ASP A 85 -11.82 -17.00 8.17
C ASP A 85 -13.04 -16.56 7.32
N ASP A 86 -12.83 -16.40 6.00
CA ASP A 86 -13.78 -15.88 5.01
C ASP A 86 -14.22 -14.41 5.20
N SER A 87 -13.71 -13.71 6.20
CA SER A 87 -13.98 -12.31 6.47
C SER A 87 -12.94 -11.40 5.78
N PRO A 88 -13.39 -10.47 4.93
CA PRO A 88 -12.52 -9.51 4.27
C PRO A 88 -12.30 -8.25 5.12
N TYR A 89 -11.03 -7.91 5.36
CA TYR A 89 -10.59 -6.67 6.00
C TYR A 89 -9.90 -5.78 4.98
N LEU A 90 -10.39 -4.56 4.81
CA LEU A 90 -9.80 -3.54 3.95
C LEU A 90 -8.97 -2.57 4.79
N TYR A 91 -7.73 -2.36 4.38
CA TYR A 91 -6.87 -1.27 4.83
C TYR A 91 -6.68 -0.29 3.68
N PHE A 92 -6.59 1.00 3.99
CA PHE A 92 -6.40 2.03 2.98
C PHE A 92 -5.82 3.29 3.58
N GLU A 93 -5.22 4.12 2.73
CA GLU A 93 -4.82 5.47 3.11
C GLU A 93 -5.99 6.44 2.93
N MET A 94 -6.32 7.17 3.99
CA MET A 94 -7.06 8.43 3.90
C MET A 94 -6.07 9.54 3.56
N VAL A 95 -6.19 10.12 2.37
CA VAL A 95 -5.35 11.22 1.89
C VAL A 95 -6.07 12.56 1.94
N GLY A 96 -5.36 13.58 2.39
CA GLY A 96 -5.92 14.90 2.56
C GLY A 96 -4.89 16.01 2.67
N ALA A 97 -5.41 17.16 3.07
CA ALA A 97 -4.72 18.43 3.11
C ALA A 97 -4.98 19.11 4.45
N VAL A 98 -3.92 19.43 5.21
CA VAL A 98 -4.01 20.18 6.47
C VAL A 98 -3.44 21.60 6.27
N GLY A 99 -4.13 22.64 6.76
CA GLY A 99 -3.70 24.04 6.60
C GLY A 99 -4.02 24.63 5.22
N ASN A 100 -3.48 25.82 4.91
CA ASN A 100 -3.68 26.48 3.62
C ASN A 100 -2.45 26.32 2.71
N PHE A 101 -2.45 25.24 1.94
CA PHE A 101 -1.43 24.93 0.92
C PHE A 101 -1.13 26.06 -0.04
N THR A 102 -2.13 26.86 -0.40
CA THR A 102 -1.94 27.98 -1.34
C THR A 102 -1.09 29.10 -0.72
N LYS A 103 -1.03 29.17 0.61
CA LYS A 103 -0.21 30.10 1.39
C LYS A 103 1.03 29.44 2.00
N GLN A 104 1.33 28.18 1.65
CA GLN A 104 2.47 27.40 2.16
C GLN A 104 2.48 27.18 3.69
N ASP A 105 1.35 27.40 4.37
CA ASP A 105 1.17 27.07 5.80
C ASP A 105 0.42 25.73 5.99
N GLY A 106 0.32 24.92 4.93
CA GLY A 106 -0.33 23.61 4.91
C GLY A 106 0.52 22.52 4.23
N PHE A 107 0.25 21.26 4.57
CA PHE A 107 1.03 20.09 4.14
C PHE A 107 0.13 18.87 3.84
N LEU A 108 0.54 18.06 2.86
CA LEU A 108 -0.18 16.86 2.43
C LEU A 108 -0.13 15.84 3.57
N TRP A 109 -1.25 15.19 3.85
CA TRP A 109 -1.35 14.27 4.96
C TRP A 109 -1.99 12.96 4.54
N GLY A 110 -1.44 11.86 5.05
CA GLY A 110 -1.92 10.49 4.84
C GLY A 110 -1.91 9.71 6.15
N ALA A 111 -2.98 8.96 6.41
CA ALA A 111 -3.05 8.01 7.52
C ALA A 111 -3.80 6.75 7.10
N ILE A 112 -3.44 5.62 7.74
CA ILE A 112 -3.98 4.32 7.39
C ILE A 112 -5.18 4.01 8.28
N PHE A 113 -6.28 3.64 7.63
CA PHE A 113 -7.50 3.17 8.26
C PHE A 113 -7.74 1.71 7.90
N GLY A 114 -8.46 1.00 8.77
CA GLY A 114 -8.87 -0.39 8.57
C GLY A 114 -10.36 -0.54 8.81
N VAL A 115 -11.03 -1.38 8.03
CA VAL A 115 -12.46 -1.67 8.15
C VAL A 115 -12.77 -3.07 7.68
N GLU A 116 -13.75 -3.72 8.30
CA GLU A 116 -14.29 -4.99 7.77
C GLU A 116 -15.24 -4.68 6.60
N LEU A 117 -15.12 -5.44 5.53
CA LEU A 117 -16.03 -5.41 4.39
C LEU A 117 -17.10 -6.50 4.53
N SER A 118 -18.18 -6.32 3.80
CA SER A 118 -19.14 -7.39 3.53
C SER A 118 -18.48 -8.51 2.73
N ARG A 119 -18.95 -9.76 2.89
CA ARG A 119 -18.38 -10.94 2.21
C ARG A 119 -18.45 -10.91 0.68
N ASP A 120 -19.23 -10.01 0.09
CA ASP A 120 -19.25 -9.77 -1.36
C ASP A 120 -18.34 -8.62 -1.79
N LEU A 121 -17.53 -8.09 -0.85
CA LEU A 121 -16.63 -6.95 -0.96
C LEU A 121 -17.30 -5.62 -1.31
N SER A 122 -18.64 -5.55 -1.30
CA SER A 122 -19.38 -4.40 -1.87
C SER A 122 -19.34 -3.14 -1.01
N LYS A 123 -19.16 -3.28 0.30
CA LYS A 123 -19.20 -2.16 1.24
C LYS A 123 -18.54 -2.48 2.58
N PRO A 124 -18.04 -1.45 3.29
CA PRO A 124 -17.72 -1.53 4.71
C PRO A 124 -18.97 -1.87 5.54
N ILE A 125 -18.82 -2.73 6.54
CA ILE A 125 -19.93 -3.07 7.46
C ILE A 125 -19.95 -2.21 8.73
N HIS A 126 -18.87 -1.45 8.97
CA HIS A 126 -18.69 -0.54 10.11
C HIS A 126 -17.97 0.74 9.66
N GLU A 127 -17.89 1.71 10.57
CA GLU A 127 -17.03 2.89 10.38
C GLU A 127 -15.54 2.49 10.41
N PRO A 128 -14.73 2.98 9.44
CA PRO A 128 -13.28 2.74 9.44
C PRO A 128 -12.62 3.19 10.74
N LYS A 129 -11.61 2.44 11.17
CA LYS A 129 -10.82 2.71 12.38
C LYS A 129 -9.42 3.13 11.99
N LEU A 130 -8.93 4.22 12.59
CA LEU A 130 -7.54 4.64 12.44
C LEU A 130 -6.64 3.49 12.90
N CYS A 131 -5.73 3.06 12.03
CA CYS A 131 -4.69 2.09 12.36
C CYS A 131 -3.44 2.84 12.81
N ILE A 132 -2.84 3.62 11.91
CA ILE A 132 -1.64 4.41 12.18
C ILE A 132 -1.66 5.74 11.41
N SER A 133 -0.97 6.73 11.96
CA SER A 133 -0.65 8.00 11.31
C SER A 133 0.81 8.37 11.61
N PRO A 134 1.44 9.26 10.82
CA PRO A 134 2.81 9.68 11.06
C PRO A 134 3.02 10.15 12.52
N SER A 135 3.96 9.53 13.21
CA SER A 135 4.22 9.69 14.65
C SER A 135 5.69 9.48 15.07
N GLN A 136 6.51 8.84 14.25
CA GLN A 136 7.94 8.60 14.48
C GLN A 136 8.79 9.60 13.66
N PRO A 137 9.96 10.05 14.15
CA PRO A 137 10.77 11.06 13.47
C PRO A 137 11.14 10.74 12.02
N TRP A 138 11.37 9.46 11.71
CA TRP A 138 11.76 9.02 10.37
C TRP A 138 10.65 9.21 9.32
N GLU A 139 9.40 9.42 9.73
CA GLU A 139 8.22 9.53 8.86
C GLU A 139 8.00 10.95 8.32
N GLY A 140 8.97 11.85 8.54
CA GLY A 140 8.89 13.22 8.06
C GLY A 140 7.88 14.06 8.83
N ILE A 141 7.66 13.78 10.12
CA ILE A 141 6.66 14.46 10.96
C ILE A 141 6.88 15.98 11.07
N GLU A 142 8.09 16.46 10.82
CA GLU A 142 8.44 17.89 10.79
C GLU A 142 8.35 18.50 9.38
N SER A 143 8.08 17.70 8.35
CA SER A 143 7.95 18.17 6.96
C SER A 143 6.78 19.14 6.83
N PHE A 144 7.03 20.26 6.14
CA PHE A 144 6.01 21.23 5.73
C PHE A 144 5.40 20.92 4.36
N TRP A 145 5.82 19.82 3.74
CA TRP A 145 5.33 19.46 2.42
C TRP A 145 4.39 18.26 2.45
N ALA A 146 4.79 17.16 3.10
CA ALA A 146 3.99 15.95 3.18
C ALA A 146 4.34 15.12 4.41
N ARG A 147 3.32 14.53 5.05
CA ARG A 147 3.39 13.61 6.18
C ARG A 147 2.45 12.44 5.89
N SER A 148 2.97 11.34 5.37
CA SER A 148 2.14 10.21 4.94
C SER A 148 2.56 8.91 5.62
N ASN A 149 1.56 8.12 6.00
CA ASN A 149 1.67 6.68 6.11
C ASN A 149 0.78 6.08 5.02
N GLU A 150 1.38 5.35 4.07
CA GLU A 150 0.72 4.86 2.85
C GLU A 150 1.23 3.47 2.45
N GLY A 151 0.71 2.89 1.36
CA GLY A 151 1.20 1.65 0.75
C GLY A 151 1.37 0.49 1.73
N MET A 152 0.32 0.14 2.46
CA MET A 152 0.39 -0.86 3.53
C MET A 152 0.21 -2.29 3.02
N THR A 153 0.82 -3.25 3.70
CA THR A 153 0.52 -4.68 3.54
C THR A 153 0.28 -5.28 4.90
N VAL A 154 -0.84 -5.96 5.08
CA VAL A 154 -1.20 -6.64 6.32
C VAL A 154 -1.13 -8.15 6.13
N PHE A 155 -0.49 -8.82 7.08
CA PHE A 155 -0.45 -10.27 7.14
C PHE A 155 -0.41 -10.72 8.59
N LYS A 156 -0.73 -12.00 8.81
CA LYS A 156 -0.73 -12.60 10.15
C LYS A 156 0.43 -13.58 10.28
N ASN A 157 1.15 -13.50 11.39
CA ASN A 157 2.10 -14.52 11.82
C ASN A 157 1.80 -14.88 13.28
N ASP A 158 1.48 -16.16 13.50
CA ASP A 158 0.99 -16.68 14.78
C ASP A 158 -0.24 -15.91 15.30
N SER A 159 -0.08 -15.22 16.43
CA SER A 159 -1.16 -14.48 17.11
C SER A 159 -1.14 -12.97 16.83
N LEU A 160 -0.21 -12.51 15.97
CA LEU A 160 0.00 -11.10 15.68
C LEU A 160 -0.29 -10.79 14.22
N TYR A 161 -0.91 -9.64 14.00
CA TYR A 161 -1.02 -8.99 12.70
C TYR A 161 0.16 -8.05 12.56
N TYR A 162 0.81 -8.09 11.40
CA TYR A 162 1.88 -7.20 11.00
C TYR A 162 1.34 -6.31 9.88
N MET A 163 1.63 -5.01 9.96
CA MET A 163 1.35 -4.03 8.92
C MET A 163 2.66 -3.39 8.53
N THR A 164 3.24 -3.75 7.38
CA THR A 164 4.27 -2.91 6.77
C THR A 164 3.60 -1.70 6.14
N TYR A 165 4.27 -0.56 6.15
CA TYR A 165 3.76 0.69 5.58
C TYR A 165 4.93 1.60 5.19
N SER A 166 4.66 2.52 4.28
CA SER A 166 5.66 3.50 3.83
C SER A 166 5.48 4.86 4.51
N GLY A 167 6.59 5.49 4.86
CA GLY A 167 6.64 6.86 5.41
C GLY A 167 7.34 7.83 4.46
N ASN A 168 7.19 9.14 4.72
CA ASN A 168 7.65 10.26 3.88
C ASN A 168 6.89 10.38 2.55
N HIS A 169 7.30 11.31 1.70
CA HIS A 169 6.72 11.50 0.36
C HIS A 169 7.41 10.61 -0.67
N TYR A 170 6.67 10.06 -1.66
CA TYR A 170 7.19 9.19 -2.72
C TYR A 170 8.35 9.73 -3.60
N ARG A 171 8.73 11.00 -3.45
CA ARG A 171 9.84 11.65 -4.19
C ARG A 171 11.03 11.97 -3.26
N ASP A 172 10.84 11.76 -1.97
CA ASP A 172 11.89 11.96 -0.98
C ASP A 172 12.81 10.73 -1.02
N PRO A 173 14.14 10.89 -1.11
CA PRO A 173 15.06 9.77 -0.96
C PRO A 173 14.87 8.99 0.34
N ASN A 174 14.28 9.58 1.38
CA ASN A 174 13.98 8.97 2.67
C ASN A 174 12.64 8.22 2.69
N TYR A 175 11.90 8.15 1.58
CA TYR A 175 10.78 7.21 1.47
C TYR A 175 11.26 5.80 1.86
N GLY A 176 10.55 5.16 2.77
CA GLY A 176 11.06 4.01 3.50
C GLY A 176 9.92 3.20 4.12
N VAL A 177 10.20 1.93 4.45
CA VAL A 177 9.22 1.02 5.03
C VAL A 177 9.47 0.85 6.53
N GLY A 178 8.43 1.08 7.32
CA GLY A 178 8.36 0.64 8.70
C GLY A 178 7.29 -0.44 8.86
N TYR A 179 7.13 -0.95 10.07
CA TYR A 179 5.99 -1.80 10.41
C TYR A 179 5.39 -1.47 11.77
N ALA A 180 4.13 -1.89 11.93
CA ALA A 180 3.41 -1.91 13.19
C ALA A 180 2.79 -3.29 13.42
N THR A 181 2.48 -3.63 14.66
CA THR A 181 1.80 -4.87 15.02
C THR A 181 0.51 -4.63 15.77
N SER A 182 -0.45 -5.55 15.64
CA SER A 182 -1.66 -5.57 16.44
C SER A 182 -2.06 -6.99 16.85
N LYS A 183 -2.90 -7.09 17.88
CA LYS A 183 -3.55 -8.34 18.32
C LYS A 183 -4.91 -8.55 17.65
N ARG A 184 -5.38 -7.59 16.85
CA ARG A 184 -6.66 -7.65 16.14
C ARG A 184 -6.45 -7.16 14.71
N PRO A 185 -7.19 -7.69 13.72
CA PRO A 185 -7.06 -7.23 12.34
C PRO A 185 -7.51 -5.76 12.22
N VAL A 186 -8.67 -5.42 12.79
CA VAL A 186 -9.21 -4.04 12.77
C VAL A 186 -9.66 -3.62 14.16
N GLY A 187 -9.57 -2.32 14.46
CA GLY A 187 -10.05 -1.72 15.72
C GLY A 187 -9.20 -2.03 16.96
N GLY A 188 -8.09 -2.75 16.79
CA GLY A 188 -7.04 -2.90 17.81
C GLY A 188 -6.07 -1.73 17.81
N LEU A 189 -5.27 -1.64 18.88
CA LEU A 189 -4.10 -0.76 18.90
C LEU A 189 -3.04 -1.32 17.94
N TRP A 190 -2.56 -0.49 17.03
CA TRP A 190 -1.38 -0.78 16.22
C TRP A 190 -0.16 -0.13 16.87
N THR A 191 0.84 -0.93 17.20
CA THR A 191 2.08 -0.48 17.84
C THR A 191 3.20 -0.48 16.80
N LYS A 192 3.70 0.70 16.44
CA LYS A 192 4.86 0.84 15.55
C LYS A 192 6.12 0.26 16.21
N TYR A 193 6.96 -0.37 15.41
CA TYR A 193 8.26 -0.83 15.89
C TYR A 193 9.19 0.37 16.15
N GLU A 194 9.80 0.42 17.33
CA GLU A 194 10.70 1.52 17.73
C GLU A 194 11.96 1.60 16.86
N GLY A 195 12.39 0.48 16.27
CA GLY A 195 13.55 0.44 15.36
C GLY A 195 13.23 0.74 13.90
N ASN A 196 12.01 1.22 13.58
CA ASN A 196 11.68 1.65 12.22
C ASN A 196 12.60 2.80 11.74
N PRO A 197 12.85 2.91 10.43
CA PRO A 197 12.37 2.04 9.34
C PRO A 197 13.21 0.76 9.18
N ILE A 198 12.55 -0.33 8.76
CA ILE A 198 13.17 -1.63 8.47
C ILE A 198 13.72 -1.74 7.04
N LEU A 199 13.28 -0.86 6.14
CA LEU A 199 13.84 -0.71 4.79
C LEU A 199 13.98 0.78 4.49
N LYS A 200 15.18 1.22 4.14
CA LYS A 200 15.51 2.63 3.89
C LYS A 200 16.52 2.77 2.76
N ASN A 201 16.74 4.00 2.32
CA ASN A 201 17.73 4.29 1.30
C ASN A 201 19.13 3.78 1.65
N ASN A 202 19.87 3.46 0.60
CA ASN A 202 21.29 3.24 0.65
C ASN A 202 21.91 3.79 -0.64
N LEU A 203 22.21 5.09 -0.62
CA LEU A 203 22.72 5.80 -1.80
C LEU A 203 24.08 5.29 -2.26
N SER A 204 24.88 4.68 -1.37
CA SER A 204 26.18 4.10 -1.73
C SER A 204 26.08 2.95 -2.73
N ILE A 205 24.92 2.28 -2.79
CA ILE A 205 24.59 1.24 -3.76
C ILE A 205 23.49 1.69 -4.74
N GLY A 206 23.15 2.98 -4.78
CA GLY A 206 22.13 3.51 -5.69
C GLY A 206 20.70 3.09 -5.35
N VAL A 207 20.38 2.91 -4.07
CA VAL A 207 19.00 2.70 -3.61
C VAL A 207 18.48 3.97 -2.95
N SER A 208 17.43 4.53 -3.51
CA SER A 208 16.76 5.75 -3.05
C SER A 208 15.26 5.50 -2.97
N GLY A 209 14.63 5.93 -1.87
CA GLY A 209 13.20 5.84 -1.65
C GLY A 209 12.58 4.44 -1.77
N PRO A 210 13.09 3.37 -1.13
CA PRO A 210 12.45 2.07 -1.19
C PRO A 210 11.11 2.05 -0.44
N GLY A 211 10.02 1.63 -1.08
CA GLY A 211 8.73 1.55 -0.40
C GLY A 211 7.57 1.02 -1.24
N HIS A 212 6.36 1.28 -0.74
CA HIS A 212 5.06 0.73 -1.15
C HIS A 212 5.21 -0.75 -1.51
N ASN A 213 5.49 -1.54 -0.48
CA ASN A 213 5.82 -2.94 -0.66
C ASN A 213 4.58 -3.82 -0.73
N SER A 214 4.77 -5.04 -1.22
CA SER A 214 3.94 -6.20 -0.92
C SER A 214 4.81 -7.29 -0.27
N ILE A 215 4.18 -8.34 0.24
CA ILE A 215 4.86 -9.50 0.84
C ILE A 215 4.38 -10.75 0.13
N VAL A 216 5.32 -11.59 -0.29
CA VAL A 216 5.07 -12.85 -1.00
C VAL A 216 5.94 -13.95 -0.41
N THR A 217 5.58 -15.20 -0.69
CA THR A 217 6.40 -16.36 -0.33
C THR A 217 7.25 -16.84 -1.51
N SER A 218 8.32 -17.57 -1.21
CA SER A 218 9.05 -18.38 -2.19
C SER A 218 8.15 -19.41 -2.88
N PRO A 219 8.53 -19.93 -4.07
CA PRO A 219 7.83 -21.04 -4.73
C PRO A 219 7.54 -22.25 -3.83
N ASP A 220 8.47 -22.62 -2.95
CA ASP A 220 8.29 -23.71 -1.99
C ASP A 220 7.55 -23.32 -0.69
N GLY A 221 7.23 -22.03 -0.52
CA GLY A 221 6.54 -21.49 0.65
C GLY A 221 7.39 -21.33 1.91
N SER A 222 8.71 -21.60 1.86
CA SER A 222 9.58 -21.62 3.05
C SER A 222 10.20 -20.27 3.41
N GLU A 223 10.26 -19.31 2.50
CA GLU A 223 10.86 -17.99 2.70
C GLU A 223 9.84 -16.88 2.43
N LEU A 224 9.88 -15.81 3.23
CA LEU A 224 9.14 -14.57 2.93
C LEU A 224 10.04 -13.62 2.15
N PHE A 225 9.42 -12.86 1.25
CA PHE A 225 10.05 -11.82 0.46
C PHE A 225 9.23 -10.54 0.53
N ILE A 226 9.94 -9.42 0.62
CA ILE A 226 9.38 -8.09 0.42
C ILE A 226 9.62 -7.66 -1.02
N VAL A 227 8.56 -7.34 -1.75
CA VAL A 227 8.62 -6.81 -3.12
C VAL A 227 8.29 -5.34 -3.05
N TYR A 228 9.18 -4.48 -3.55
CA TYR A 228 9.07 -3.04 -3.33
C TYR A 228 9.64 -2.25 -4.50
N HIS A 229 9.25 -0.99 -4.61
CA HIS A 229 9.85 -0.10 -5.60
C HIS A 229 11.00 0.70 -5.02
N SER A 230 11.91 1.19 -5.86
CA SER A 230 12.86 2.27 -5.52
C SER A 230 12.93 3.26 -6.69
N HIS A 231 13.43 4.48 -6.48
CA HIS A 231 13.66 5.42 -7.59
C HIS A 231 14.57 4.81 -8.66
N ALA A 232 14.24 5.04 -9.93
CA ALA A 232 15.06 4.61 -11.07
C ALA A 232 16.33 5.46 -11.22
N ASP A 233 16.26 6.73 -10.84
CA ASP A 233 17.40 7.63 -10.68
C ASP A 233 17.51 8.01 -9.20
N ALA A 234 18.55 7.52 -8.54
CA ALA A 234 18.78 7.76 -7.13
C ALA A 234 19.22 9.21 -6.83
N VAL A 235 19.76 9.91 -7.81
CA VAL A 235 20.23 11.31 -7.70
C VAL A 235 19.07 12.27 -7.94
N ASN A 236 18.19 11.98 -8.91
CA ASN A 236 17.03 12.80 -9.25
C ASN A 236 15.71 12.01 -9.06
N PRO A 237 15.26 11.83 -7.81
CA PRO A 237 14.09 11.01 -7.50
C PRO A 237 12.81 11.55 -8.14
N SER A 238 11.98 10.64 -8.66
CA SER A 238 10.72 10.98 -9.34
C SER A 238 9.76 9.79 -9.30
N GLY A 239 8.58 9.93 -9.94
CA GLY A 239 7.64 8.81 -10.09
C GLY A 239 8.16 7.64 -10.95
N LYS A 240 9.29 7.81 -11.67
CA LYS A 240 9.97 6.72 -12.37
C LYS A 240 10.70 5.84 -11.36
N ARG A 241 10.23 4.61 -11.22
CA ARG A 241 10.67 3.66 -10.20
C ARG A 241 10.94 2.30 -10.82
N ILE A 242 11.72 1.48 -10.13
CA ILE A 242 12.08 0.12 -10.52
C ILE A 242 11.64 -0.87 -9.44
N LEU A 243 11.34 -2.10 -9.86
CA LEU A 243 10.96 -3.20 -8.99
C LEU A 243 12.20 -3.83 -8.34
N ASN A 244 12.10 -4.17 -7.06
CA ASN A 244 13.11 -4.86 -6.28
C ASN A 244 12.43 -5.95 -5.44
N ILE A 245 13.23 -6.93 -5.00
CA ILE A 245 12.77 -8.01 -4.13
C ILE A 245 13.93 -8.39 -3.20
N ASP A 246 13.66 -8.54 -1.91
CA ASP A 246 14.62 -9.00 -0.90
C ASP A 246 13.96 -9.93 0.11
N ARG A 247 14.76 -10.72 0.83
CA ARG A 247 14.24 -11.62 1.87
C ARG A 247 13.71 -10.83 3.06
N LEU A 248 12.62 -11.32 3.61
CA LEU A 248 11.97 -10.81 4.82
C LEU A 248 12.01 -11.93 5.86
N THR A 249 12.40 -11.60 7.09
CA THR A 249 12.46 -12.58 8.18
C THR A 249 11.76 -12.05 9.42
N ILE A 250 11.19 -12.97 10.19
CA ILE A 250 10.65 -12.69 11.53
C ILE A 250 11.50 -13.50 12.50
N ASN A 251 12.21 -12.81 13.39
CA ASN A 251 13.02 -13.50 14.40
C ASN A 251 12.13 -14.08 15.53
N PRO A 252 12.67 -14.92 16.44
CA PRO A 252 11.89 -15.49 17.54
C PRO A 252 11.23 -14.48 18.49
N ASP A 253 11.74 -13.24 18.54
CA ASP A 253 11.16 -12.15 19.32
C ASP A 253 10.04 -11.40 18.56
N GLY A 254 9.69 -11.86 17.36
CA GLY A 254 8.67 -11.26 16.51
C GLY A 254 9.12 -9.99 15.77
N ILE A 255 10.42 -9.73 15.69
CA ILE A 255 11.00 -8.57 14.98
C ILE A 255 11.12 -8.89 13.49
N LEU A 256 10.50 -8.02 12.68
CA LEU A 256 10.55 -8.10 11.23
C LEU A 256 11.84 -7.45 10.71
N ASN A 257 12.60 -8.16 9.89
CA ASN A 257 13.86 -7.69 9.30
C ASN A 257 13.87 -7.90 7.79
N VAL A 258 14.46 -6.95 7.06
CA VAL A 258 14.71 -7.07 5.62
C VAL A 258 16.19 -7.32 5.38
N GLU A 259 16.52 -8.39 4.66
CA GLU A 259 17.90 -8.68 4.22
C GLU A 259 18.21 -7.88 2.96
N GLY A 260 18.14 -6.55 3.07
CA GLY A 260 18.25 -5.62 1.94
C GLY A 260 18.37 -4.16 2.38
N PRO A 261 18.31 -3.20 1.44
CA PRO A 261 18.09 -3.42 0.01
C PRO A 261 19.33 -3.98 -0.70
N THR A 262 19.16 -4.92 -1.63
CA THR A 262 20.28 -5.50 -2.41
C THR A 262 20.34 -5.02 -3.86
N ARG A 263 21.56 -5.02 -4.44
CA ARG A 263 21.85 -4.65 -5.85
C ARG A 263 22.81 -5.61 -6.56
N LEU A 264 23.28 -6.60 -5.84
CA LEU A 264 24.16 -7.66 -6.35
C LEU A 264 23.36 -8.96 -6.46
N PRO A 265 23.78 -9.90 -7.33
CA PRO A 265 23.12 -11.20 -7.44
C PRO A 265 22.90 -11.85 -6.07
N GLN A 266 21.65 -12.24 -5.81
CA GLN A 266 21.23 -12.98 -4.61
C GLN A 266 20.88 -14.43 -4.97
N PRO A 267 20.91 -15.37 -4.02
CA PRO A 267 20.35 -16.70 -4.22
C PRO A 267 18.87 -16.61 -4.61
N MET A 268 18.46 -17.42 -5.60
CA MET A 268 17.07 -17.52 -6.04
C MET A 268 16.13 -17.83 -4.86
N PRO A 269 14.87 -17.35 -4.89
CA PRO A 269 13.82 -17.87 -4.02
C PRO A 269 13.72 -19.40 -4.17
N ARG A 270 13.56 -20.11 -3.05
CA ARG A 270 13.52 -21.57 -3.01
C ARG A 270 12.28 -22.17 -3.68
#